data_AF-A0A961RDS4-F1
#
_entry.id   AF-A0A961RDS4-F1
#
_cell.length_a   1.000
_cell.length_b   1.000
_cell.length_c   1.000
_cell.angle_alpha   90.00
_cell.angle_beta   90.00
_cell.angle_gamma   90.00
#
_symmetry.space_group_name_H-M   'P 1'
#
loop_
_entity.id
_entity.type
_entity.pdbx_description
1 polymer ?
#
loop_
_entity_poly.entity_id
_entity_poly.type
_entity_poly.pdbx_seq_one_letter_code
_entity_poly.pdbx_strand_id
1 'polypeptide(L)'
;VGVLLAFLVGGIAGQALGWRWAFVIAGLPGLLLAILLRFTVAEPARAAAPATTGHGSLFLATWRTIWNDRGLLHTMWGLAITGIVTFGALAWNATFIIRALGLSQAQTGIYLALTIGILGGLGTWAGGAIADRLGAKDPRWRLGVVVA
;
A
#
# COMPACT_ATOMS: atom_id res chain seq x y z
N VAL A 1 9.89 -0.74 1.49
CA VAL A 1 11.05 -0.18 0.74
C VAL A 1 10.69 1.11 0.00
N GLY A 2 9.73 1.11 -0.93
CA GLY A 2 9.37 2.34 -1.67
C GLY A 2 8.96 3.52 -0.78
N VAL A 3 8.07 3.29 0.19
CA VAL A 3 7.65 4.32 1.16
C VAL A 3 8.82 4.86 1.99
N LEU A 4 9.76 4.00 2.39
CA LEU A 4 10.97 4.40 3.13
C LEU A 4 11.80 5.36 2.29
N LEU A 5 12.12 4.97 1.05
CA LEU A 5 12.90 5.80 0.13
C LEU A 5 12.18 7.11 -0.19
N ALA A 6 10.85 7.07 -0.37
CA ALA A 6 10.05 8.25 -0.65
C ALA A 6 10.14 9.28 0.48
N PHE A 7 9.97 8.89 1.75
CA PHE A 7 10.08 9.82 2.88
C PHE A 7 11.51 10.30 3.10
N LEU A 8 12.49 9.41 3.00
CA LEU A 8 13.90 9.74 3.24
C LEU A 8 14.43 10.70 2.16
N VAL A 9 14.36 10.28 0.90
CA VAL A 9 14.87 11.05 -0.24
C VAL A 9 14.00 12.27 -0.49
N GLY A 10 12.67 12.14 -0.43
CA GLY A 10 11.75 13.24 -0.64
C GLY A 10 11.85 14.33 0.43
N GLY A 11 12.07 13.95 1.69
CA GLY A 11 12.30 14.92 2.77
C GLY A 11 13.60 15.72 2.58
N ILE A 12 14.70 15.03 2.30
CA ILE A 12 16.03 15.65 2.11
C ILE A 12 16.06 16.48 0.83
N ALA A 13 15.67 15.90 -0.30
CA ALA A 13 15.68 16.57 -1.59
C ALA A 13 14.68 17.72 -1.64
N GLY A 14 13.50 17.56 -1.03
CA GLY A 14 12.50 18.63 -0.94
C GLY A 14 13.01 19.84 -0.15
N GLN A 15 13.78 19.61 0.92
CA GLN A 15 14.39 20.71 1.69
C GLN A 15 15.58 21.35 0.97
N ALA A 16 16.47 20.57 0.37
CA ALA A 16 17.72 21.06 -0.20
C ALA A 16 17.57 21.60 -1.64
N LEU A 17 16.72 20.96 -2.45
CA LEU A 17 16.57 21.22 -3.89
C LEU A 17 15.17 21.72 -4.25
N GLY A 18 14.24 21.74 -3.30
CA GLY A 18 12.84 22.11 -3.53
C GLY A 18 12.00 20.98 -4.13
N TRP A 19 10.70 21.20 -4.17
CA TRP A 19 9.70 20.20 -4.55
C TRP A 19 9.82 19.72 -6.01
N ARG A 20 10.29 20.58 -6.92
CA ARG A 20 10.44 20.24 -8.36
C ARG A 20 11.43 19.09 -8.55
N TRP A 21 12.60 19.20 -7.93
CA TRP A 21 13.65 18.18 -8.02
C TRP A 21 13.28 16.90 -7.25
N ALA A 22 12.51 17.01 -6.16
CA ALA A 22 11.98 15.84 -5.47
C ALA A 22 11.12 14.96 -6.41
N PHE A 23 10.26 15.57 -7.24
CA PHE A 23 9.48 14.82 -8.25
C PHE A 23 10.35 14.19 -9.34
N VAL A 24 11.37 14.90 -9.81
CA VAL A 24 12.30 14.37 -10.82
C VAL A 24 13.05 13.15 -10.27
N ILE A 25 13.59 13.25 -9.06
CA ILE A 25 14.32 12.16 -8.39
C ILE A 25 13.41 10.95 -8.13
N ALA A 26 12.14 11.18 -7.77
CA ALA A 26 11.18 10.11 -7.55
C ALA A 26 10.72 9.44 -8.87
N GLY A 27 10.52 10.22 -9.93
CA GLY A 27 9.96 9.73 -11.19
C GLY A 27 10.99 9.07 -12.12
N LEU A 28 12.22 9.57 -12.15
CA LEU A 28 13.26 9.10 -13.09
C LEU A 28 13.56 7.60 -12.95
N PRO A 29 13.70 7.02 -11.73
CA PRO A 29 13.89 5.58 -11.56
C PRO A 29 12.69 4.76 -12.09
N GLY A 30 11.46 5.27 -11.91
CA GLY A 30 10.25 4.62 -12.42
C GLY A 30 10.19 4.62 -13.95
N LEU A 31 10.61 5.72 -14.58
CA LEU A 31 10.70 5.80 -16.04
C LEU A 31 11.77 4.86 -16.60
N LEU A 32 12.94 4.79 -15.97
CA LEU A 32 13.99 3.85 -16.34
C LEU A 32 13.52 2.41 -16.21
N LEU A 33 12.80 2.08 -15.13
CA LEU A 33 12.21 0.76 -14.93
C LEU A 33 11.15 0.44 -15.99
N ALA A 34 10.29 1.41 -16.35
CA ALA A 34 9.29 1.23 -17.40
C ALA A 34 9.94 0.94 -18.76
N ILE A 35 11.01 1.67 -19.11
CA ILE A 35 11.81 1.42 -20.32
C ILE A 35 12.42 0.02 -20.27
N LEU A 36 13.02 -0.36 -19.13
CA LEU A 36 13.61 -1.69 -18.96
C LEU A 36 12.57 -2.80 -19.14
N LEU A 37 11.41 -2.68 -18.50
CA LEU A 37 10.33 -3.67 -18.60
C LEU A 37 9.80 -3.77 -20.03
N ARG A 38 9.65 -2.64 -20.74
CA ARG A 38 9.22 -2.63 -22.14
C ARG A 38 10.14 -3.43 -23.06
N PHE A 39 11.44 -3.47 -22.76
CA PHE A 39 12.44 -4.16 -23.59
C PHE A 39 12.81 -5.56 -23.07
N THR A 40 12.57 -5.87 -21.79
CA THR A 40 12.96 -7.16 -21.19
C THR A 40 11.80 -8.11 -20.94
N VAL A 41 10.58 -7.60 -20.76
CA VAL A 41 9.42 -8.41 -20.42
C VAL A 41 8.52 -8.55 -21.65
N ALA A 42 8.44 -9.78 -22.17
CA ALA A 42 7.45 -10.13 -23.17
C ALA A 42 6.06 -10.12 -22.53
N GLU A 43 5.12 -9.42 -23.15
CA GLU A 43 3.74 -9.39 -22.69
C GLU A 43 3.15 -10.81 -22.84
N PRO A 44 2.68 -11.45 -21.75
CA PRO A 44 2.11 -12.79 -21.85
C PRO A 44 0.88 -12.73 -22.75
N ALA A 45 0.79 -13.69 -23.68
CA ALA A 45 -0.36 -13.79 -24.57
C ALA A 45 -1.64 -13.80 -23.72
N ARG A 46 -2.49 -12.80 -23.95
CA ARG A 46 -3.75 -12.67 -23.21
C ARG A 46 -4.56 -13.92 -23.49
N ALA A 47 -4.77 -14.76 -22.47
CA ALA A 47 -5.66 -15.90 -22.61
C ALA A 47 -7.00 -15.37 -23.08
N ALA A 48 -7.51 -15.89 -24.21
CA ALA A 48 -8.83 -15.52 -24.70
C ALA A 48 -9.81 -15.72 -23.54
N ALA A 49 -10.51 -14.64 -23.17
CA ALA A 49 -11.54 -14.75 -22.16
C ALA A 49 -12.50 -15.86 -22.63
N PRO A 50 -12.83 -16.86 -21.78
CA PRO A 50 -13.77 -17.89 -22.17
C PRO A 50 -15.04 -17.20 -22.67
N ALA A 51 -15.53 -17.61 -23.84
CA ALA A 51 -16.72 -17.04 -24.43
C ALA A 51 -17.87 -17.16 -23.42
N THR A 52 -18.18 -16.07 -22.70
CA THR A 52 -19.20 -16.08 -21.67
C THR A 52 -20.55 -16.15 -22.36
N THR A 53 -21.19 -17.32 -22.35
CA THR A 53 -22.54 -17.55 -22.88
C THR A 53 -23.65 -17.03 -21.93
N GLY A 54 -23.38 -15.97 -21.15
CA GLY A 54 -24.31 -15.42 -20.16
C GLY A 54 -24.61 -13.94 -20.40
N HIS A 55 -25.86 -13.61 -20.69
CA HIS A 55 -26.36 -12.24 -20.88
C HIS A 55 -26.56 -11.50 -19.54
N GLY A 56 -25.54 -11.47 -18.68
CA GLY A 56 -25.60 -10.83 -17.36
C GLY A 56 -24.41 -9.91 -17.10
N SER A 57 -24.67 -8.76 -16.50
CA SER A 57 -23.59 -7.86 -16.06
C SER A 57 -22.81 -8.52 -14.93
N LEU A 58 -21.54 -8.85 -15.18
CA LEU A 58 -20.60 -9.35 -14.18
C LEU A 58 -20.54 -8.43 -12.95
N PHE A 59 -20.61 -7.12 -13.18
CA PHE A 59 -20.62 -6.11 -12.11
C PHE A 59 -21.82 -6.30 -11.16
N LEU A 60 -23.03 -6.44 -11.71
CA LEU A 60 -24.23 -6.64 -10.89
C LEU A 60 -24.18 -7.98 -10.15
N ALA A 61 -23.67 -9.02 -10.79
CA ALA A 61 -23.50 -10.33 -10.15
C ALA A 61 -22.53 -10.23 -8.96
N THR A 62 -21.36 -9.59 -9.13
CA THR A 62 -20.40 -9.36 -8.04
C THR A 62 -20.98 -8.53 -6.92
N TRP A 63 -21.68 -7.42 -7.23
CA TRP A 63 -22.32 -6.58 -6.22
C TRP A 63 -23.35 -7.37 -5.40
N ARG A 64 -24.16 -8.19 -6.06
CA ARG A 64 -25.15 -9.04 -5.40
C ARG A 64 -24.47 -10.07 -4.49
N THR A 65 -23.35 -10.66 -4.89
CA THR A 65 -22.59 -11.58 -4.03
C THR A 65 -22.07 -10.88 -2.80
N ILE A 66 -21.45 -9.70 -2.96
CA ILE A 66 -20.93 -8.90 -1.84
C ILE A 66 -22.05 -8.57 -0.86
N TRP A 67 -23.19 -8.08 -1.35
CA TRP A 67 -24.28 -7.63 -0.49
C TRP A 67 -24.96 -8.76 0.31
N ASN A 68 -24.97 -9.98 -0.24
CA ASN A 68 -25.61 -11.13 0.41
C ASN A 68 -24.68 -11.89 1.36
N ASP A 69 -23.36 -11.73 1.22
CA ASP A 69 -22.39 -12.31 2.16
C ASP A 69 -22.08 -11.32 3.29
N ARG A 70 -22.73 -11.52 4.44
CA ARG A 70 -22.50 -10.69 5.63
C ARG A 70 -21.05 -10.74 6.10
N GLY A 71 -20.37 -11.89 6.02
CA GLY A 71 -18.98 -12.01 6.43
C GLY A 71 -18.08 -11.13 5.57
N LEU A 72 -18.27 -11.19 4.25
CA LEU A 72 -17.57 -10.36 3.28
C LEU A 72 -17.81 -8.86 3.55
N LEU A 73 -19.05 -8.44 3.79
CA LEU A 73 -19.36 -7.05 4.14
C LEU A 73 -18.63 -6.56 5.39
N HIS A 74 -18.60 -7.36 6.46
CA HIS A 74 -17.89 -6.98 7.69
C HIS A 74 -16.38 -6.87 7.45
N THR A 75 -15.80 -7.79 6.68
CA THR A 75 -14.39 -7.71 6.30
C THR A 75 -14.10 -6.46 5.45
N MET A 76 -14.97 -6.11 4.50
CA MET A 76 -14.81 -4.89 3.70
C MET A 76 -14.93 -3.62 4.54
N TRP A 77 -15.89 -3.55 5.48
CA TRP A 77 -16.02 -2.42 6.40
C TRP A 77 -14.81 -2.30 7.34
N GLY A 78 -14.34 -3.42 7.89
CA GLY A 78 -13.13 -3.46 8.70
C GLY A 78 -11.94 -2.89 7.93
N LEU A 79 -11.72 -3.36 6.70
CA LEU A 79 -10.66 -2.85 5.82
C LEU A 79 -10.83 -1.36 5.51
N ALA A 80 -12.05 -0.89 5.27
CA ALA A 80 -12.33 0.52 4.99
C ALA A 80 -12.00 1.41 6.19
N ILE A 81 -12.42 1.03 7.40
CA ILE A 81 -12.15 1.78 8.64
C ILE A 81 -10.64 1.81 8.91
N THR A 82 -9.95 0.68 8.82
CA THR A 82 -8.49 0.62 8.96
C THR A 82 -7.81 1.49 7.91
N GLY A 83 -8.30 1.50 6.67
CA GLY A 83 -7.82 2.36 5.60
C GLY A 83 -7.96 3.84 5.92
N ILE A 84 -9.13 4.28 6.41
CA ILE A 84 -9.38 5.68 6.80
C ILE A 84 -8.35 6.15 7.82
N VAL A 85 -8.15 5.39 8.90
CA VAL A 85 -7.18 5.73 9.94
C VAL A 85 -5.76 5.78 9.38
N THR A 86 -5.39 4.76 8.59
CA THR A 86 -4.03 4.62 8.03
C THR A 86 -3.70 5.77 7.07
N PHE A 87 -4.58 6.04 6.10
CA PHE A 87 -4.36 7.10 5.11
C PHE A 87 -4.54 8.50 5.70
N GLY A 88 -5.45 8.68 6.66
CA GLY A 88 -5.60 9.92 7.41
C GLY A 88 -4.32 10.28 8.17
N ALA A 89 -3.73 9.31 8.88
CA ALA A 89 -2.45 9.48 9.54
C ALA A 89 -1.33 9.78 8.54
N LEU A 90 -1.24 9.04 7.43
CA LEU A 90 -0.23 9.28 6.39
C LEU A 90 -0.29 10.72 5.83
N ALA A 91 -1.48 11.27 5.62
CA ALA A 91 -1.66 12.61 5.09
C ALA A 91 -1.25 13.72 6.09
N TRP A 92 -1.45 13.48 7.39
CA TRP A 92 -1.26 14.51 8.41
C TRP A 92 0.05 14.40 9.19
N ASN A 93 0.67 13.22 9.27
CA ASN A 93 1.86 12.99 10.09
C ASN A 93 3.00 13.97 9.76
N ALA A 94 3.33 14.15 8.48
CA ALA A 94 4.40 15.07 8.10
C ALA A 94 4.10 16.52 8.53
N THR A 95 2.89 17.01 8.25
CA THR A 95 2.46 18.36 8.62
C THR A 95 2.42 18.56 10.12
N PHE A 96 1.93 17.56 10.87
CA PHE A 96 1.90 17.59 12.33
C PHE A 96 3.31 17.65 12.92
N ILE A 97 4.22 16.80 12.46
CA ILE A 97 5.61 16.75 12.95
C ILE A 97 6.32 18.09 12.68
N ILE A 98 6.15 18.68 11.50
CA ILE A 98 6.75 19.98 11.18
C ILE A 98 6.15 21.10 12.03
N ARG A 99 4.82 21.17 12.12
CA ARG A 99 4.11 22.30 12.75
C ARG A 99 4.06 22.23 14.27
N ALA A 100 3.85 21.05 14.83
CA ALA A 100 3.68 20.85 16.27
C ALA A 100 4.99 20.52 16.98
N LEU A 101 5.88 19.75 16.33
CA LEU A 101 7.18 19.36 16.92
C LEU A 101 8.35 20.24 16.43
N GLY A 102 8.10 21.16 15.48
CA GLY A 102 9.09 22.13 15.00
C GLY A 102 10.24 21.50 14.19
N LEU A 103 10.09 20.26 13.74
CA LEU A 103 11.11 19.54 12.99
C LEU A 103 11.21 20.07 11.56
N SER A 104 12.42 20.11 11.02
CA SER A 104 12.64 20.42 9.61
C SER A 104 12.04 19.33 8.69
N GLN A 105 11.89 19.66 7.41
CA GLN A 105 11.35 18.74 6.41
C GLN A 105 12.22 17.47 6.25
N ALA A 106 13.54 17.61 6.29
CA ALA A 106 14.48 16.49 6.23
C ALA A 106 14.40 15.61 7.48
N GLN A 107 14.39 16.21 8.67
CA GLN A 107 14.23 15.46 9.92
C GLN A 107 12.89 14.71 9.96
N THR A 108 11.81 15.36 9.52
CA THR A 108 10.49 14.74 9.40
C THR A 108 10.50 13.55 8.43
N GLY A 109 11.14 13.72 7.26
CA GLY A 109 11.30 12.65 6.29
C GLY A 109 12.08 11.45 6.84
N ILE A 110 13.18 11.68 7.56
CA ILE A 110 13.95 10.62 8.23
C ILE A 110 13.10 9.90 9.29
N TYR A 111 12.40 10.66 10.14
CA TYR A 111 11.53 10.08 11.17
C TYR A 111 10.45 9.17 10.56
N LEU A 112 9.77 9.63 9.51
CA LEU A 112 8.74 8.85 8.82
C LEU A 112 9.33 7.65 8.06
N ALA A 113 10.53 7.78 7.50
CA ALA A 113 11.22 6.67 6.84
C ALA A 113 11.58 5.55 7.84
N LEU A 114 12.04 5.90 9.04
CA LEU A 114 12.36 4.92 10.09
C LEU A 114 11.08 4.29 10.67
N THR A 115 10.09 5.11 11.02
CA THR A 115 8.86 4.61 11.65
C THR A 115 7.97 3.86 10.66
N ILE A 116 7.48 4.52 9.62
CA ILE A 116 6.56 3.91 8.65
C ILE A 116 7.31 2.93 7.74
N GLY A 117 8.51 3.30 7.29
CA GLY A 117 9.27 2.48 6.36
C GLY A 117 9.85 1.21 6.99
N ILE A 118 10.61 1.33 8.09
CA ILE A 118 11.27 0.18 8.73
C ILE A 118 10.31 -0.54 9.67
N LEU A 119 9.74 0.13 10.68
CA LEU A 119 8.86 -0.56 11.63
C LEU A 119 7.59 -1.08 10.95
N GLY A 120 7.01 -0.31 10.02
CA GLY A 120 5.87 -0.78 9.23
C GLY A 120 6.21 -1.99 8.35
N GLY A 121 7.41 -2.02 7.75
CA GLY A 121 7.90 -3.16 6.99
C GLY A 121 8.11 -4.41 7.87
N LEU A 122 8.75 -4.25 9.03
CA LEU A 122 8.94 -5.33 10.00
C LEU A 122 7.61 -5.84 10.53
N GLY A 123 6.66 -4.95 10.84
CA GLY A 123 5.31 -5.31 11.28
C GLY A 123 4.54 -6.08 10.22
N THR A 124 4.62 -5.68 8.96
CA THR A 124 3.98 -6.39 7.84
C THR A 124 4.58 -7.79 7.66
N TRP A 125 5.91 -7.90 7.70
CA TRP A 125 6.59 -9.19 7.60
C TRP A 125 6.25 -10.10 8.78
N ALA A 126 6.34 -9.60 10.02
CA ALA A 126 6.05 -10.38 11.21
C ALA A 126 4.56 -10.79 11.26
N GLY A 127 3.65 -9.86 10.95
CA GLY A 127 2.21 -10.14 10.89
C GLY A 127 1.88 -11.20 9.85
N GLY A 128 2.46 -11.10 8.64
CA GLY A 128 2.31 -12.12 7.60
C GLY A 128 2.85 -13.49 8.04
N ALA A 129 4.07 -13.52 8.61
CA ALA A 129 4.68 -14.76 9.09
C ALA A 129 3.87 -15.42 10.23
N ILE A 130 3.28 -14.63 11.13
CA ILE A 130 2.40 -15.13 12.19
C ILE A 130 1.09 -15.66 11.59
N ALA A 131 0.46 -14.91 10.68
CA ALA A 131 -0.78 -15.30 10.01
C ALA A 131 -0.59 -16.60 9.20
N ASP A 132 0.53 -16.76 8.51
CA ASP A 132 0.84 -17.98 7.75
C ASP A 132 1.08 -19.18 8.66
N ARG A 133 1.84 -19.02 9.76
CA ARG A 133 2.11 -20.09 10.73
C ARG A 133 0.85 -20.57 11.44
N LEU A 134 -0.01 -19.66 11.86
CA LEU A 134 -1.27 -20.00 12.54
C LEU A 134 -2.30 -20.52 11.52
N GLY A 135 -2.35 -19.92 10.34
CA GLY A 135 -3.22 -20.31 9.23
C GLY A 135 -2.91 -21.70 8.66
N ALA A 136 -1.67 -22.18 8.79
CA ALA A 136 -1.29 -23.54 8.42
C ALA A 136 -1.92 -24.61 9.33
N LYS A 137 -2.28 -24.26 10.57
CA LYS A 137 -2.93 -25.16 11.53
C LYS A 137 -4.46 -25.04 11.48
N ASP A 138 -4.97 -23.82 11.34
CA ASP A 138 -6.39 -23.57 11.14
C ASP A 138 -6.59 -22.34 10.24
N PRO A 139 -7.21 -22.49 9.04
CA PRO A 139 -7.41 -21.41 8.08
C PRO A 139 -8.10 -20.17 8.65
N ARG A 140 -8.88 -20.30 9.74
CA ARG A 140 -9.57 -19.19 10.40
C ARG A 140 -8.59 -18.15 10.97
N TRP A 141 -7.39 -18.56 11.36
CA TRP A 141 -6.38 -17.65 11.90
C TRP A 141 -5.80 -16.68 10.88
N ARG A 142 -5.94 -16.94 9.58
CA ARG A 142 -5.55 -15.96 8.54
C ARG A 142 -6.34 -14.66 8.66
N LEU A 143 -7.56 -14.72 9.17
CA LEU A 143 -8.39 -13.56 9.51
C LEU A 143 -8.30 -13.22 11.01
N GLY A 144 -8.18 -14.23 11.87
CA GLY A 144 -8.12 -14.07 13.33
C GLY A 144 -6.93 -13.25 13.85
N VAL A 145 -5.77 -13.29 13.18
CA VAL A 145 -4.57 -12.53 13.59
C VAL A 145 -4.74 -11.01 13.44
N VAL A 146 -5.68 -10.55 12.61
CA VAL A 146 -5.99 -9.12 12.46
C VAL A 146 -7.00 -8.65 13.52
N VAL A 147 -7.75 -9.57 14.12
CA VAL A 147 -8.87 -9.28 15.03
C VAL A 147 -8.51 -9.53 16.51
N ALA A 148 -7.49 -10.37 16.78
CA ALA A 148 -6.98 -10.66 18.12
C ALA A 148 -5.95 -9.62 18.58
#